data_AF-A0A378ID99-F1
#
_entry.id   AF-A0A378ID99-F1
#
_cell.length_a   1.000
_cell.length_b   1.000
_cell.length_c   1.000
_cell.angle_alpha   90.00
_cell.angle_beta   90.00
_cell.angle_gamma   90.00
#
_symmetry.space_group_name_H-M   'P 1'
#
loop_
_entity.id
_entity.type
_entity.pdbx_description
1 polymer ?
#
loop_
_entity_poly.entity_id
_entity_poly.type
_entity_poly.pdbx_seq_one_letter_code
_entity_poly.pdbx_strand_id
1 'polypeptide(L)'
;MSSRLKQALSQLIFMGRWLQAPLYLGLLCILGAYVYRYIIELYHLIIHINGLDDTQIMLGVLDLIDVVMIANLLIMVIMGGYETFVSHLQLHAHPDQPEWLDELDAGAMKIKLALSLVGISSIHLLRTFIDPTKHQNDTIMWQVLIHLTLLVSVLAIAFTNRLLFKGR
;
A
#
# COMPACT_ATOMS: atom_id res chain seq x y z
N MET A 1 10.25 4.56 42.94
CA MET A 1 9.45 3.69 42.04
C MET A 1 10.13 2.33 41.96
N SER A 2 9.51 1.27 42.49
CA SER A 2 10.16 -0.02 42.78
C SER A 2 10.70 -0.71 41.52
N SER A 3 11.90 -1.29 41.61
CA SER A 3 12.61 -1.92 40.47
C SER A 3 11.79 -2.99 39.76
N ARG A 4 10.95 -3.72 40.50
CA ARG A 4 10.03 -4.74 39.98
C ARG A 4 8.95 -4.17 39.05
N LEU A 5 8.46 -2.96 39.34
CA LEU A 5 7.43 -2.31 38.54
C LEU A 5 8.01 -1.83 37.20
N LYS A 6 9.26 -1.34 37.19
CA LYS A 6 9.99 -1.04 35.94
C LYS A 6 10.27 -2.30 35.11
N GLN A 7 10.60 -3.41 35.75
CA GLN A 7 10.83 -4.70 35.08
C GLN A 7 9.54 -5.27 34.45
N ALA A 8 8.43 -5.26 35.19
CA ALA A 8 7.13 -5.68 34.68
C ALA A 8 6.65 -4.79 33.53
N LEU A 9 6.84 -3.47 33.63
CA LEU A 9 6.51 -2.53 32.56
C LEU A 9 7.36 -2.81 31.29
N SER A 10 8.65 -3.05 31.46
CA SER A 10 9.56 -3.38 30.35
C SER A 10 9.19 -4.71 29.67
N GLN A 11 8.86 -5.76 30.44
CA GLN A 11 8.40 -7.03 29.90
C GLN A 11 7.06 -6.90 29.16
N LEU A 12 6.12 -6.10 29.68
CA LEU A 12 4.86 -5.81 28.97
C LEU A 12 5.10 -5.08 27.66
N ILE A 13 5.96 -4.06 27.65
CA ILE A 13 6.34 -3.33 26.42
C ILE A 13 7.01 -4.29 25.41
N PHE A 14 7.87 -5.20 25.87
CA PHE A 14 8.54 -6.17 25.01
C PHE A 14 7.57 -7.22 24.42
N MET A 15 6.62 -7.73 25.24
CA MET A 15 5.57 -8.65 24.78
C MET A 15 4.59 -7.99 23.80
N GLY A 16 4.42 -6.66 23.85
CA GLY A 16 3.59 -5.91 22.90
C GLY A 16 3.93 -6.15 21.42
N ARG A 17 5.17 -6.55 21.10
CA ARG A 17 5.60 -6.92 19.74
C ARG A 17 4.84 -8.14 19.21
N TRP A 18 4.59 -9.14 20.08
CA TRP A 18 3.88 -10.36 19.70
C TRP A 18 2.39 -10.12 19.43
N LEU A 19 1.82 -9.03 19.95
CA LEU A 19 0.45 -8.62 19.63
C LEU A 19 0.32 -8.16 18.17
N GLN A 20 1.40 -7.71 17.53
CA GLN A 20 1.37 -7.26 16.13
C GLN A 20 1.43 -8.42 15.14
N ALA A 21 2.09 -9.54 15.49
CA ALA A 21 2.15 -10.73 14.64
C ALA A 21 0.77 -11.24 14.14
N PRO A 22 -0.26 -11.41 14.99
CA PRO A 22 -1.59 -11.83 14.52
C PRO A 22 -2.29 -10.75 13.68
N LEU A 23 -1.99 -9.46 13.88
CA LEU A 23 -2.53 -8.39 13.02
C LEU A 23 -2.02 -8.51 11.59
N TYR A 24 -0.72 -8.78 11.41
CA TYR A 24 -0.14 -9.02 10.08
C TYR A 24 -0.71 -10.28 9.42
N LEU A 25 -0.97 -11.33 10.20
CA LEU A 25 -1.67 -12.53 9.70
C LEU A 25 -3.10 -12.20 9.24
N GLY A 26 -3.83 -11.36 9.98
CA GLY A 26 -5.13 -10.86 9.56
C GLY A 26 -5.07 -10.07 8.25
N LEU A 27 -4.05 -9.22 8.07
CA LEU A 27 -3.83 -8.49 6.82
C LEU A 27 -3.52 -9.43 5.63
N LEU A 28 -2.78 -10.53 5.86
CA LEU A 28 -2.58 -11.57 4.85
C LEU A 28 -3.89 -12.27 4.47
N CYS A 29 -4.78 -12.54 5.42
CA CYS A 29 -6.10 -13.09 5.11
C CYS A 29 -6.93 -12.12 4.24
N ILE A 30 -6.90 -10.82 4.56
CA ILE A 30 -7.56 -9.79 3.75
C ILE A 30 -6.96 -9.73 2.34
N LEU A 31 -5.63 -9.84 2.21
CA LEU A 31 -4.98 -9.91 0.91
C LEU A 31 -5.49 -11.11 0.09
N GLY A 32 -5.65 -12.28 0.71
CA GLY A 32 -6.27 -13.44 0.06
C GLY A 32 -7.69 -13.18 -0.43
N ALA A 33 -8.49 -12.44 0.35
CA ALA A 33 -9.83 -12.02 -0.08
C ALA A 33 -9.79 -11.05 -1.29
N TYR A 34 -8.82 -10.14 -1.34
CA TYR A 34 -8.61 -9.27 -2.51
C TYR A 34 -8.23 -10.06 -3.76
N VAL A 35 -7.34 -11.05 -3.64
CA VAL A 35 -6.99 -11.94 -4.77
C VAL A 35 -8.22 -12.69 -5.28
N TYR A 36 -9.07 -13.19 -4.37
CA TYR A 36 -10.32 -13.83 -4.75
C TYR A 36 -11.26 -12.87 -5.50
N ARG A 37 -11.41 -11.64 -5.00
CA ARG A 37 -12.23 -10.61 -5.67
C ARG A 37 -11.70 -10.27 -7.06
N TYR A 38 -10.39 -10.11 -7.21
CA TYR A 38 -9.73 -9.87 -8.50
C TYR A 38 -10.07 -10.96 -9.52
N ILE A 39 -10.00 -12.24 -9.12
CA ILE A 39 -10.32 -13.37 -10.02
C ILE A 39 -11.77 -13.31 -10.50
N ILE A 40 -12.71 -12.98 -9.61
CA ILE A 40 -14.14 -12.85 -9.97
C ILE A 40 -14.35 -11.71 -10.96
N GLU A 41 -13.80 -10.53 -10.67
CA GLU A 41 -13.94 -9.35 -11.53
C GLU A 41 -13.30 -9.59 -12.91
N LEU A 42 -12.14 -10.24 -12.94
CA LEU A 42 -11.44 -10.60 -14.17
C LEU A 42 -12.28 -11.56 -15.01
N TYR A 43 -12.80 -12.61 -14.39
CA TYR A 43 -13.67 -13.58 -15.05
C TYR A 43 -14.92 -12.92 -15.62
N HIS A 44 -15.56 -12.04 -14.85
CA HIS A 44 -16.74 -11.30 -15.27
C HIS A 44 -16.44 -10.40 -16.49
N LEU A 45 -15.31 -9.68 -16.46
CA LEU A 45 -14.89 -8.79 -17.55
C LEU A 45 -14.61 -9.56 -18.84
N ILE A 46 -13.90 -10.69 -18.76
CA ILE A 46 -13.54 -11.51 -19.94
C ILE A 46 -14.79 -12.08 -20.62
N ILE A 47 -15.75 -12.61 -19.86
CA ILE A 47 -16.94 -13.25 -20.43
C ILE A 47 -17.89 -12.24 -21.07
N HIS A 48 -18.01 -11.05 -20.48
CA HIS A 48 -18.94 -10.03 -20.96
C HIS A 48 -18.29 -9.04 -21.94
N ILE A 49 -17.01 -9.22 -22.32
CA ILE A 49 -16.26 -8.25 -23.12
C ILE A 49 -16.93 -7.88 -24.44
N ASN A 50 -17.60 -8.83 -25.09
CA ASN A 50 -18.28 -8.60 -26.37
C ASN A 50 -19.63 -7.86 -26.23
N GLY A 51 -20.16 -7.74 -25.01
CA GLY A 51 -21.45 -7.10 -24.71
C GLY A 51 -21.33 -5.78 -23.94
N LEU A 52 -20.12 -5.38 -23.57
CA LEU A 52 -19.84 -4.12 -22.87
C LEU A 52 -19.45 -3.03 -23.86
N ASP A 53 -19.80 -1.79 -23.55
CA ASP A 53 -19.33 -0.62 -24.28
C ASP A 53 -17.88 -0.28 -23.90
N ASP A 54 -17.16 0.45 -24.75
CA ASP A 54 -15.74 0.79 -24.58
C ASP A 54 -15.46 1.44 -23.21
N THR A 55 -16.38 2.30 -22.76
CA THR A 55 -16.29 2.98 -21.46
C THR A 55 -16.40 2.00 -20.31
N GLN A 56 -17.28 0.99 -20.41
CA GLN A 56 -17.45 -0.03 -19.38
C GLN A 56 -16.26 -0.97 -19.30
N ILE A 57 -15.68 -1.34 -20.46
CA ILE A 57 -14.46 -2.14 -20.51
C ILE A 57 -13.31 -1.39 -19.82
N MET A 58 -13.14 -0.10 -20.14
CA MET A 58 -12.10 0.73 -19.53
C MET A 58 -12.29 0.88 -18.02
N LEU A 59 -13.52 1.11 -17.54
CA LEU A 59 -13.82 1.16 -16.11
C LEU A 59 -13.55 -0.17 -15.40
N GLY A 60 -13.90 -1.30 -16.02
CA GLY A 60 -13.63 -2.63 -15.47
C GLY A 60 -12.14 -2.96 -15.38
N VAL A 61 -11.34 -2.56 -16.38
CA VAL A 61 -9.86 -2.66 -16.30
C VAL A 61 -9.34 -1.81 -15.14
N LEU A 62 -9.92 -0.62 -14.94
CA LEU A 62 -9.53 0.29 -13.88
C LEU A 62 -9.90 -0.21 -12.47
N ASP A 63 -11.00 -0.96 -12.32
CA ASP A 63 -11.35 -1.72 -11.12
C ASP A 63 -10.29 -2.78 -10.79
N LEU A 64 -9.89 -3.56 -11.79
CA LEU A 64 -8.86 -4.60 -11.62
C LEU A 64 -7.50 -4.01 -11.21
N ILE A 65 -7.09 -2.90 -11.84
CA ILE A 65 -5.84 -2.20 -11.48
C ILE A 65 -5.91 -1.69 -10.04
N ASP A 66 -7.04 -1.15 -9.59
CA ASP A 66 -7.19 -0.64 -8.23
C ASP A 66 -7.01 -1.74 -7.17
N VAL A 67 -7.60 -2.92 -7.39
CA VAL A 67 -7.41 -4.08 -6.51
C VAL A 67 -5.94 -4.47 -6.41
N VAL A 68 -5.22 -4.49 -7.53
CA VAL A 68 -3.77 -4.78 -7.56
C VAL A 68 -2.97 -3.71 -6.81
N MET A 69 -3.32 -2.43 -6.94
CA MET A 69 -2.63 -1.35 -6.24
C MET A 69 -2.81 -1.42 -4.72
N ILE A 70 -4.03 -1.72 -4.25
CA ILE A 70 -4.31 -1.93 -2.83
C ILE A 70 -3.54 -3.14 -2.30
N ALA A 71 -3.50 -4.25 -3.05
CA ALA A 71 -2.74 -5.44 -2.70
C ALA A 71 -1.23 -5.15 -2.54
N ASN A 72 -0.65 -4.38 -3.47
CA ASN A 72 0.75 -3.96 -3.40
C ASN A 72 1.04 -3.09 -2.17
N LEU A 73 0.15 -2.15 -1.86
CA LEU A 73 0.25 -1.33 -0.64
C LEU A 73 0.15 -2.19 0.62
N LEU A 74 -0.79 -3.15 0.66
CA LEU A 74 -0.95 -4.07 1.80
C LEU A 74 0.31 -4.89 2.05
N ILE A 75 0.91 -5.47 1.00
CA ILE A 75 2.18 -6.19 1.12
C ILE A 75 3.27 -5.30 1.71
N MET A 76 3.37 -4.07 1.21
CA MET A 76 4.38 -3.12 1.68
C MET A 76 4.19 -2.74 3.16
N VAL A 77 2.94 -2.58 3.60
CA VAL A 77 2.59 -2.31 5.01
C VAL A 77 2.88 -3.53 5.90
N ILE A 78 2.53 -4.74 5.44
CA ILE A 78 2.78 -5.99 6.17
C ILE A 78 4.29 -6.18 6.35
N MET A 79 5.07 -6.12 5.27
CA MET A 79 6.51 -6.34 5.30
C MET A 79 7.22 -5.29 6.15
N GLY A 80 6.95 -4.01 5.93
CA GLY A 80 7.59 -2.93 6.68
C GLY A 80 7.22 -2.90 8.16
N GLY A 81 5.95 -3.18 8.47
CA GLY A 81 5.51 -3.29 9.86
C GLY A 81 6.12 -4.50 10.56
N TYR A 82 6.15 -5.65 9.90
CA TYR A 82 6.72 -6.88 10.45
C TYR A 82 8.23 -6.74 10.70
N GLU A 83 8.97 -6.19 9.73
CA GLU A 83 10.41 -5.95 9.84
C GLU A 83 10.76 -4.96 10.96
N THR A 84 10.01 -3.84 11.04
CA THR A 84 10.24 -2.78 12.03
C THR A 84 9.94 -3.22 13.45
N PHE A 85 8.85 -3.97 13.66
CA PHE A 85 8.34 -4.20 15.01
C PHE A 85 8.42 -5.64 15.50
N VAL A 86 8.43 -6.65 14.61
CA VAL A 86 8.40 -8.07 15.01
C VAL A 86 9.77 -8.70 14.85
N SER A 87 10.28 -8.86 13.63
CA SER A 87 11.59 -9.47 13.40
C SER A 87 12.20 -8.99 12.08
N HIS A 88 13.51 -8.75 12.07
CA HIS A 88 14.23 -8.53 10.83
C HIS A 88 14.18 -9.78 9.95
N LEU A 89 13.77 -9.61 8.70
CA LEU A 89 13.67 -10.69 7.73
C LEU A 89 15.08 -11.00 7.20
N GLN A 90 15.81 -11.93 7.84
CA GLN A 90 17.11 -12.38 7.35
C GLN A 90 16.94 -13.35 6.18
N LEU A 91 16.64 -12.82 4.99
CA LEU A 91 16.41 -13.62 3.78
C LEU A 91 17.67 -13.84 2.92
N HIS A 92 18.86 -13.49 3.41
CA HIS A 92 20.17 -13.49 2.71
C HIS A 92 20.70 -14.86 2.23
N ALA A 93 19.87 -15.90 2.10
CA ALA A 93 20.32 -17.27 1.82
C ALA A 93 19.52 -18.00 0.72
N HIS A 94 18.62 -17.34 -0.01
CA HIS A 94 17.84 -17.98 -1.08
C HIS A 94 18.07 -17.36 -2.46
N PRO A 95 18.36 -18.16 -3.51
CA PRO A 95 18.61 -17.67 -4.88
C PRO A 95 17.38 -17.02 -5.55
N ASP A 96 16.16 -17.23 -5.01
CA ASP A 96 14.91 -16.63 -5.49
C ASP A 96 14.45 -15.43 -4.65
N GLN A 97 15.35 -14.83 -3.85
CA GLN A 97 15.04 -13.60 -3.11
C GLN A 97 14.82 -12.46 -4.11
N PRO A 98 13.65 -11.79 -4.10
CA PRO A 98 13.39 -10.75 -5.06
C PRO A 98 14.18 -9.47 -4.72
N GLU A 99 14.71 -8.81 -5.75
CA GLU A 99 15.63 -7.66 -5.64
C GLU A 99 15.07 -6.48 -4.80
N TRP A 100 13.74 -6.35 -4.72
CA TRP A 100 13.08 -5.33 -3.89
C TRP A 100 13.22 -5.55 -2.37
N LEU A 101 13.63 -6.75 -1.95
CA LEU A 101 13.70 -7.17 -0.55
C LEU A 101 15.08 -6.91 0.08
N ASP A 102 16.16 -6.89 -0.71
CA ASP A 102 17.51 -6.51 -0.22
C ASP A 102 17.67 -5.00 -0.01
N GLU A 103 16.82 -4.19 -0.66
CA GLU A 103 16.79 -2.72 -0.51
C GLU A 103 15.73 -2.23 0.49
N LEU A 104 15.38 -3.03 1.51
CA LEU A 104 14.51 -2.59 2.61
C LEU A 104 15.25 -1.64 3.57
N ASP A 105 15.92 -0.63 3.01
CA ASP A 105 16.40 0.51 3.77
C ASP A 105 15.18 1.33 4.20
N ALA A 106 15.06 1.67 5.48
CA ALA A 106 13.85 2.29 6.04
C ALA A 106 13.45 3.61 5.33
N GLY A 107 14.37 4.26 4.62
CA GLY A 107 14.11 5.40 3.74
C GLY A 107 13.47 5.03 2.40
N ALA A 108 13.96 3.97 1.74
CA ALA A 108 13.43 3.49 0.46
C ALA A 108 11.99 2.98 0.60
N MET A 109 11.67 2.35 1.74
CA MET A 109 10.31 1.89 2.01
C MET A 109 9.27 3.02 2.08
N LYS A 110 9.63 4.14 2.72
CA LYS A 110 8.74 5.30 2.85
C LYS A 110 8.43 5.93 1.51
N ILE A 111 9.42 6.01 0.62
CA ILE A 111 9.23 6.55 -0.73
C ILE A 111 8.35 5.60 -1.56
N LYS A 112 8.63 4.30 -1.56
CA LYS A 112 7.84 3.29 -2.27
C LYS A 112 6.36 3.33 -1.84
N LEU A 113 6.09 3.37 -0.54
CA LEU A 113 4.73 3.53 0.01
C LEU A 113 4.03 4.81 -0.48
N ALA A 114 4.73 5.94 -0.42
CA ALA A 114 4.16 7.23 -0.79
C ALA A 114 3.85 7.30 -2.30
N LEU A 115 4.71 6.71 -3.14
CA LEU A 115 4.47 6.56 -4.58
C LEU A 115 3.28 5.65 -4.88
N SER A 116 3.13 4.52 -4.18
CA SER A 116 1.96 3.65 -4.32
C SER A 116 0.66 4.40 -4.00
N LEU A 117 0.66 5.20 -2.94
CA LEU A 117 -0.52 5.96 -2.53
C LEU A 117 -0.88 7.09 -3.54
N VAL A 118 0.13 7.76 -4.12
CA VAL A 118 -0.10 8.69 -5.24
C VAL A 118 -0.68 7.95 -6.45
N GLY A 119 -0.15 6.77 -6.79
CA GLY A 119 -0.65 5.94 -7.89
C GLY A 119 -2.12 5.54 -7.73
N ILE A 120 -2.52 5.09 -6.54
CA ILE A 120 -3.92 4.76 -6.22
C ILE A 120 -4.81 6.00 -6.42
N SER A 121 -4.37 7.16 -5.93
CA SER A 121 -5.10 8.42 -6.10
C SER A 121 -5.23 8.84 -7.57
N SER A 122 -4.18 8.63 -8.38
CA SER A 122 -4.22 8.90 -9.83
C SER A 122 -5.26 8.04 -10.56
N ILE A 123 -5.36 6.76 -10.21
CA ILE A 123 -6.32 5.83 -10.83
C ILE A 123 -7.77 6.24 -10.51
N HIS A 124 -8.03 6.70 -9.29
CA HIS A 124 -9.33 7.22 -8.89
C HIS A 124 -9.72 8.50 -9.66
N LEU A 125 -8.75 9.39 -9.91
CA LEU A 125 -8.98 10.55 -10.77
C LEU A 125 -9.23 10.15 -12.22
N LEU A 126 -8.49 9.18 -12.75
CA LEU A 126 -8.68 8.68 -14.11
C LEU A 126 -10.08 8.07 -14.28
N ARG A 127 -10.57 7.34 -13.27
CA ARG A 127 -11.94 6.79 -13.24
C ARG A 127 -12.98 7.90 -13.37
N THR A 128 -12.81 8.94 -12.58
CA THR A 128 -13.70 10.10 -12.55
C THR A 128 -13.63 10.89 -13.87
N PHE A 129 -12.47 10.94 -14.51
CA PHE A 129 -12.30 11.56 -15.82
C PHE A 129 -13.01 10.79 -16.94
N ILE A 130 -13.03 9.46 -16.85
CA ILE A 130 -13.68 8.58 -17.83
C ILE A 130 -15.21 8.71 -17.81
N ASP A 131 -15.80 8.82 -16.61
CA ASP A 131 -17.25 8.96 -16.45
C ASP A 131 -17.60 10.11 -15.48
N PRO A 132 -17.39 11.39 -15.90
CA PRO A 132 -17.53 12.54 -15.02
C PRO A 132 -18.99 12.81 -14.64
N THR A 133 -19.93 12.33 -15.43
CA THR A 133 -21.37 12.60 -15.22
C THR A 133 -21.94 11.90 -14.00
N LYS A 134 -21.26 10.86 -13.50
CA LYS A 134 -21.65 10.13 -12.27
C LYS A 134 -21.20 10.79 -10.97
N HIS A 135 -20.42 11.87 -11.05
CA HIS A 135 -19.85 12.53 -9.88
C HIS A 135 -20.28 14.00 -9.83
N GLN A 136 -20.55 14.50 -8.62
CA GLN A 136 -20.82 15.93 -8.42
C GLN A 136 -19.52 16.73 -8.62
N ASN A 137 -19.61 17.93 -9.20
CA ASN A 137 -18.45 18.80 -9.43
C ASN A 137 -17.60 19.00 -8.16
N ASP A 138 -18.25 19.14 -7.00
CA ASP A 138 -17.56 19.28 -5.71
C ASP A 138 -16.68 18.07 -5.38
N THR A 139 -17.15 16.86 -5.68
CA THR A 139 -16.40 15.62 -5.47
C THR A 139 -15.14 15.59 -6.34
N ILE A 140 -15.26 15.97 -7.62
CA ILE A 140 -14.13 16.02 -8.56
C ILE A 140 -13.08 17.02 -8.07
N MET A 141 -13.52 18.21 -7.63
CA MET A 141 -12.63 19.23 -7.08
C MET A 141 -11.85 18.73 -5.85
N TRP A 142 -12.52 18.08 -4.91
CA TRP A 142 -11.87 17.52 -3.72
C TRP A 142 -10.88 16.41 -4.07
N GLN A 143 -11.19 15.55 -5.03
CA GLN A 143 -10.26 14.50 -5.47
C GLN A 143 -8.97 15.12 -6.06
N VAL A 144 -9.09 16.16 -6.89
CA VAL A 144 -7.93 16.86 -7.45
C VAL A 144 -7.10 17.51 -6.34
N LEU A 145 -7.75 18.16 -5.38
CA LEU A 145 -7.07 18.81 -4.25
C LEU A 145 -6.32 17.79 -3.36
N ILE A 146 -6.96 16.66 -3.05
CA ILE A 146 -6.32 15.56 -2.31
C ILE A 146 -5.10 15.05 -3.09
N HIS A 147 -5.25 14.82 -4.39
CA HIS A 147 -4.14 14.33 -5.22
C HIS A 147 -2.94 15.29 -5.24
N LEU A 148 -3.19 16.59 -5.39
CA LEU A 148 -2.15 17.62 -5.31
C LEU A 148 -1.45 17.61 -3.93
N THR A 149 -2.21 17.45 -2.85
CA THR A 149 -1.65 17.34 -1.49
C THR A 149 -0.74 16.12 -1.35
N LEU A 150 -1.13 14.99 -1.95
CA LEU A 150 -0.32 13.77 -1.97
C LEU A 150 0.96 13.93 -2.78
N LEU A 151 0.90 14.57 -3.95
CA LEU A 151 2.08 14.89 -4.76
C LEU A 151 3.06 15.76 -3.99
N VAL A 152 2.58 16.82 -3.33
CA VAL A 152 3.42 17.68 -2.48
C VAL A 152 4.05 16.88 -1.34
N SER A 153 3.30 15.98 -0.71
CA SER A 153 3.80 15.13 0.38
C SER A 153 4.91 14.19 -0.09
N VAL A 154 4.76 13.57 -1.27
CA VAL A 154 5.82 12.73 -1.87
C VAL A 154 7.07 13.54 -2.19
N LEU A 155 6.92 14.74 -2.77
CA LEU A 155 8.05 15.62 -3.06
C LEU A 155 8.80 16.02 -1.78
N ALA A 156 8.08 16.31 -0.70
CA ALA A 156 8.69 16.61 0.60
C ALA A 156 9.49 15.41 1.14
N ILE A 157 8.92 14.20 1.10
CA ILE A 157 9.60 12.97 1.55
C ILE A 157 10.86 12.72 0.71
N ALA A 158 10.77 12.81 -0.61
CA ALA A 158 11.90 12.61 -1.52
C ALA A 158 13.01 13.65 -1.29
N PHE A 159 12.63 14.92 -1.05
CA PHE A 159 13.56 15.99 -0.73
C PHE A 159 14.29 15.75 0.60
N THR A 160 13.56 15.42 1.67
CA THR A 160 14.15 15.07 2.97
C THR A 160 15.09 13.89 2.85
N ASN A 161 14.70 12.85 2.11
CA ASN A 161 15.53 11.67 1.90
C ASN A 161 16.84 12.05 1.18
N ARG A 162 16.77 12.85 0.10
CA ARG A 162 17.95 13.33 -0.63
C ARG A 162 18.89 14.15 0.26
N LEU A 163 18.37 15.00 1.14
CA LEU A 163 19.20 15.77 2.08
C LEU A 163 19.92 14.88 3.09
N LEU A 164 19.25 13.84 3.59
CA LEU A 164 19.85 12.89 4.53
C LEU A 164 20.97 12.07 3.87
N PHE A 165 20.81 11.65 2.62
CA PHE A 165 21.83 10.90 1.88
C PHE A 165 22.99 11.76 1.35
N LYS A 166 22.77 13.07 1.11
CA LYS A 166 23.83 14.00 0.71
C LYS A 166 24.77 14.40 1.86
N GLY A 167 24.40 14.10 3.10
CA GLY A 167 25.18 14.39 4.32
C GLY A 167 26.12 13.26 4.76
N ARG A 168 26.30 12.21 3.94
CA ARG A 168 27.25 11.11 4.16
C ARG A 168 28.26 11.04 3.02
#